data_AF-A0A3D0NC01-F1
#
_entry.id   AF-A0A3D0NC01-F1
#
_cell.length_a   1.000
_cell.length_b   1.000
_cell.length_c   1.000
_cell.angle_alpha   90.00
_cell.angle_beta   90.00
_cell.angle_gamma   90.00
#
_symmetry.space_group_name_H-M   'P 1'
#
loop_
_entity.id
_entity.type
_entity.pdbx_description
1 polymer ?
#
loop_
_entity_poly.entity_id
_entity_poly.type
_entity_poly.pdbx_seq_one_letter_code
_entity_poly.pdbx_strand_id
1 'polypeptide(L)'
;MATQSYANPDLSQQQARWFKWLQFLLIALLASTAFLTGDGPAVSEGMTSWSVMSFAILGSLWGVFHLRFPSVRYRMDWSSFLLCLTVLAMLVPVISHFGAGDFRAGLNSWWQWVAFAVGFMLCLQLFNSPLVIRAVVAVMLAIAVSISSIGIYDSLVRIPQVRAEYFQGNDQQRVTMLREAGISDTRIGSPSRYHFESRIQSPEPHVTFALTNSLAGFLAPWFTVLLFTLLNQKQSPHGKAEFLKFLGLACIVAFCLILTKSRAACCAIGLSVLVGGVLLKGYRSVVL
;
A
#
# COMPACT_ATOMS: atom_id res chain seq x y z
N MET A 1 -34.22 36.20 -21.63
CA MET A 1 -34.59 34.85 -22.10
C MET A 1 -33.56 33.88 -21.54
N ALA A 2 -33.81 33.33 -20.35
CA ALA A 2 -32.86 32.46 -19.65
C ALA A 2 -33.04 31.03 -20.16
N THR A 3 -32.05 30.52 -20.88
CA THR A 3 -31.99 29.12 -21.31
C THR A 3 -31.71 28.24 -20.10
N GLN A 4 -32.76 27.74 -19.45
CA GLN A 4 -32.67 26.58 -18.59
C GLN A 4 -32.23 25.39 -19.46
N SER A 5 -30.93 25.09 -19.42
CA SER A 5 -30.37 23.87 -20.01
C SER A 5 -30.94 22.68 -19.25
N TYR A 6 -31.98 22.05 -19.80
CA TYR A 6 -32.44 20.75 -19.33
C TYR A 6 -31.32 19.74 -19.55
N ALA A 7 -30.54 19.47 -18.49
CA ALA A 7 -29.52 18.44 -18.52
C ALA A 7 -30.19 17.10 -18.93
N ASN A 8 -29.72 16.51 -20.03
CA ASN A 8 -30.27 15.26 -20.54
C ASN A 8 -30.18 14.17 -19.44
N PRO A 9 -31.32 13.64 -18.95
CA PRO A 9 -31.33 12.71 -17.82
C PRO A 9 -30.58 11.41 -18.10
N ASP A 10 -30.53 10.95 -19.36
CA ASP A 10 -29.81 9.73 -19.74
C ASP A 10 -28.29 9.91 -19.62
N LEU A 11 -27.80 11.11 -19.95
CA LEU A 11 -26.37 11.45 -19.87
C LEU A 11 -25.90 11.50 -18.41
N SER A 12 -26.73 12.06 -17.51
CA SER A 12 -26.41 12.13 -16.08
C SER A 12 -26.43 10.75 -15.41
N GLN A 13 -27.37 9.88 -15.79
CA GLN A 13 -27.39 8.48 -15.33
C GLN A 13 -26.18 7.69 -15.86
N GLN A 14 -25.78 7.88 -17.12
CA GLN A 14 -24.60 7.24 -17.68
C GLN A 14 -23.32 7.69 -16.98
N GLN A 15 -23.17 8.99 -16.74
CA GLN A 15 -22.06 9.57 -15.98
C GLN A 15 -21.96 8.95 -14.58
N ALA A 16 -23.08 8.88 -13.84
CA ALA A 16 -23.10 8.31 -12.50
C ALA A 16 -22.73 6.82 -12.48
N ARG A 17 -23.17 6.04 -13.49
CA ARG A 17 -22.78 4.64 -13.63
C ARG A 17 -21.30 4.47 -13.88
N TRP A 18 -20.74 5.19 -14.86
CA TRP A 18 -19.31 5.13 -15.18
C TRP A 18 -18.44 5.51 -13.98
N PHE A 19 -18.82 6.55 -13.26
CA PHE A 19 -18.11 6.98 -12.06
C PHE A 19 -18.07 5.89 -10.99
N LYS A 20 -19.20 5.21 -10.73
CA LYS A 20 -19.27 4.09 -9.77
C LYS A 20 -18.43 2.89 -10.21
N TRP A 21 -18.41 2.56 -11.50
CA TRP A 21 -17.56 1.49 -12.04
C TRP A 21 -16.08 1.78 -11.85
N LEU A 22 -15.63 2.99 -12.21
CA LEU A 22 -14.23 3.41 -12.01
C LEU A 22 -13.85 3.37 -10.53
N GLN A 23 -14.74 3.82 -9.65
CA GLN A 23 -14.53 3.80 -8.21
C GLN A 23 -14.43 2.35 -7.68
N PHE A 24 -15.31 1.45 -8.11
CA PHE A 24 -15.25 0.03 -7.74
C PHE A 24 -13.94 -0.64 -8.19
N LEU A 25 -13.55 -0.41 -9.45
CA LEU A 25 -12.30 -0.94 -10.00
C LEU A 25 -11.07 -0.42 -9.23
N LEU A 26 -11.06 0.86 -8.87
CA LEU A 26 -9.99 1.43 -8.04
C LEU A 26 -9.92 0.75 -6.67
N ILE A 27 -11.05 0.57 -5.99
CA ILE A 27 -11.09 -0.07 -4.66
C ILE A 27 -10.60 -1.52 -4.74
N ALA A 28 -11.08 -2.28 -5.73
CA ALA A 28 -10.64 -3.65 -5.96
C ALA A 28 -9.13 -3.73 -6.26
N LEU A 29 -8.61 -2.80 -7.07
CA LEU A 29 -7.19 -2.73 -7.38
C LEU A 29 -6.35 -2.39 -6.14
N LEU A 30 -6.74 -1.39 -5.35
CA LEU A 30 -6.06 -1.03 -4.10
C LEU A 30 -6.03 -2.21 -3.12
N ALA A 31 -7.15 -2.90 -2.93
CA ALA A 31 -7.21 -4.08 -2.07
C ALA A 31 -6.28 -5.20 -2.59
N SER A 32 -6.26 -5.44 -3.90
CA SER A 32 -5.42 -6.47 -4.53
C SER A 32 -3.92 -6.17 -4.38
N THR A 33 -3.52 -4.90 -4.44
CA THR A 33 -2.10 -4.52 -4.28
C THR A 33 -1.52 -4.82 -2.91
N ALA A 34 -2.36 -4.96 -1.87
CA ALA A 34 -1.91 -5.36 -0.54
C ALA A 34 -1.54 -6.86 -0.45
N PHE A 35 -2.08 -7.69 -1.33
CA PHE A 35 -1.83 -9.14 -1.34
C PHE A 35 -0.84 -9.57 -2.43
N LEU A 36 -0.82 -8.87 -3.56
CA LEU A 36 0.09 -9.11 -4.67
C LEU A 36 1.23 -8.09 -4.62
N THR A 37 1.91 -8.01 -3.49
CA THR A 37 2.90 -6.97 -3.25
C THR A 37 4.11 -7.15 -4.15
N GLY A 38 4.48 -6.04 -4.78
CA GLY A 38 5.60 -5.95 -5.70
C GLY A 38 6.70 -5.11 -5.12
N ASP A 39 7.58 -5.69 -4.30
CA ASP A 39 8.71 -5.00 -3.71
C ASP A 39 10.04 -5.75 -3.89
N GLY A 40 11.14 -5.02 -3.79
CA GLY A 40 12.49 -5.59 -3.92
C GLY A 40 12.75 -6.20 -5.31
N PRO A 41 13.33 -7.42 -5.37
CA PRO A 41 13.72 -8.05 -6.64
C PRO A 41 12.58 -8.25 -7.64
N ALA A 42 11.34 -8.38 -7.14
CA ALA A 42 10.17 -8.54 -7.98
C ALA A 42 9.94 -7.37 -8.93
N VAL A 43 10.25 -6.15 -8.47
CA VAL A 43 10.15 -4.93 -9.28
C VAL A 43 11.23 -4.96 -10.36
N SER A 44 12.50 -5.22 -9.99
CA SER A 44 13.59 -5.27 -10.96
C SER A 44 13.38 -6.32 -12.04
N GLU A 45 12.79 -7.46 -11.69
CA GLU A 45 12.50 -8.54 -12.63
C GLU A 45 11.29 -8.27 -13.52
N GLY A 46 10.43 -7.31 -13.17
CA GLY A 46 9.21 -6.97 -13.91
C GLY A 46 7.99 -7.78 -13.50
N MET A 47 8.05 -8.51 -12.37
CA MET A 47 6.90 -9.28 -11.87
C MET A 47 5.73 -8.36 -11.45
N THR A 48 5.99 -7.07 -11.25
CA THR A 48 5.00 -6.08 -10.82
C THR A 48 4.31 -5.36 -11.97
N SER A 49 4.65 -5.70 -13.22
CA SER A 49 4.07 -5.08 -14.42
C SER A 49 2.55 -5.18 -14.48
N TRP A 50 1.95 -6.23 -13.91
CA TRP A 50 0.49 -6.36 -13.82
C TRP A 50 -0.13 -5.15 -13.09
N SER A 51 0.51 -4.66 -12.02
CA SER A 51 0.02 -3.53 -11.22
C SER A 51 0.14 -2.23 -12.01
N VAL A 52 1.27 -2.05 -12.72
CA VAL A 52 1.52 -0.91 -13.60
C VAL A 52 0.47 -0.85 -14.71
N MET A 53 0.26 -1.96 -15.40
CA MET A 53 -0.74 -2.05 -16.47
C MET A 53 -2.15 -1.78 -15.95
N SER A 54 -2.49 -2.31 -14.77
CA SER A 54 -3.82 -2.10 -14.17
C SER A 54 -4.09 -0.64 -13.85
N PHE A 55 -3.13 0.07 -13.22
CA PHE A 55 -3.25 1.49 -12.94
C PHE A 55 -3.23 2.34 -14.22
N ALA A 56 -2.38 1.99 -15.20
CA ALA A 56 -2.34 2.69 -16.48
C ALA A 56 -3.68 2.58 -17.23
N ILE A 57 -4.24 1.36 -17.34
CA ILE A 57 -5.54 1.12 -17.96
C ILE A 57 -6.64 1.91 -17.23
N LEU A 58 -6.69 1.83 -15.90
CA LEU A 58 -7.70 2.55 -15.12
C LEU A 58 -7.54 4.08 -15.25
N GLY A 59 -6.31 4.57 -15.27
CA GLY A 59 -5.98 5.97 -15.54
C GLY A 59 -6.44 6.42 -16.93
N SER A 60 -6.21 5.61 -17.97
CA SER A 60 -6.69 5.86 -19.32
C SER A 60 -8.22 5.87 -19.39
N LEU A 61 -8.90 4.91 -18.75
CA LEU A 61 -10.37 4.87 -18.68
C LEU A 61 -10.94 6.11 -17.98
N TRP A 62 -10.29 6.55 -16.90
CA TRP A 62 -10.64 7.81 -16.23
C TRP A 62 -10.41 9.03 -17.13
N GLY A 63 -9.31 9.05 -17.89
CA GLY A 63 -9.05 10.10 -18.88
C GLY A 63 -10.13 10.18 -19.97
N VAL A 64 -10.54 9.03 -20.52
CA VAL A 64 -11.67 8.94 -21.47
C VAL A 64 -12.97 9.41 -20.85
N PHE A 65 -13.24 9.02 -19.60
CA PHE A 65 -14.40 9.50 -18.84
C PHE A 65 -14.39 11.04 -18.70
N HIS A 66 -13.24 11.63 -18.37
CA HIS A 66 -13.11 13.08 -18.22
C HIS A 66 -13.30 13.82 -19.55
N LEU A 67 -12.77 13.29 -20.66
CA LEU A 67 -12.99 13.83 -22.01
C LEU A 67 -14.47 13.75 -22.41
N ARG A 68 -15.17 12.68 -22.02
CA ARG A 68 -16.59 12.47 -22.33
C ARG A 68 -17.53 13.34 -21.48
N PHE A 69 -17.12 13.66 -20.26
CA PHE A 69 -17.88 14.43 -19.27
C PHE A 69 -17.04 15.59 -18.69
N PRO A 70 -16.75 16.63 -19.49
CA PRO A 70 -15.89 17.75 -19.09
C PRO A 70 -16.46 18.61 -17.95
N SER A 71 -17.74 18.41 -17.59
CA SER A 71 -18.38 19.04 -16.42
C SER A 71 -17.86 18.51 -15.08
N VAL A 72 -17.20 17.34 -15.07
CA VAL A 72 -16.58 16.78 -13.87
C VAL A 72 -15.35 17.62 -13.52
N ARG A 73 -15.30 18.14 -12.29
CA ARG A 73 -14.15 18.92 -11.83
C ARG A 73 -12.93 18.03 -11.63
N TYR A 74 -11.84 18.39 -12.29
CA TYR A 74 -10.52 17.86 -12.02
C TYR A 74 -9.96 18.43 -10.70
N ARG A 75 -9.49 17.55 -9.81
CA ARG A 75 -8.95 17.93 -8.50
C ARG A 75 -7.43 17.72 -8.47
N MET A 76 -6.65 18.77 -8.68
CA MET A 76 -5.21 18.69 -8.45
C MET A 76 -4.89 19.39 -7.13
N ASP A 77 -4.27 18.68 -6.21
CA ASP A 77 -3.69 19.25 -4.99
C ASP A 77 -2.16 19.38 -5.13
N TRP A 78 -1.56 20.12 -4.20
CA TRP A 78 -0.12 20.33 -4.19
C TRP A 78 0.64 19.00 -3.99
N SER A 79 0.09 18.09 -3.20
CA SER A 79 0.67 16.77 -2.95
C SER A 79 0.77 15.93 -4.23
N SER A 80 -0.27 15.90 -5.06
CA SER A 80 -0.26 15.22 -6.36
C SER A 80 0.72 15.86 -7.31
N PHE A 81 0.74 17.20 -7.37
CA PHE A 81 1.67 17.91 -8.22
C PHE A 81 3.14 17.60 -7.87
N LEU A 82 3.48 17.67 -6.58
CA LEU A 82 4.81 17.33 -6.10
C LEU A 82 5.16 15.86 -6.36
N LEU A 83 4.22 14.94 -6.16
CA LEU A 83 4.43 13.53 -6.46
C LEU A 83 4.73 13.32 -7.96
N CYS A 84 3.93 13.91 -8.85
CA CYS A 84 4.16 13.85 -10.29
C CYS A 84 5.53 14.44 -10.66
N LEU A 85 5.91 15.58 -10.06
CA LEU A 85 7.21 16.20 -10.29
C LEU A 85 8.36 15.30 -9.82
N THR A 86 8.24 14.65 -8.66
CA THR A 86 9.23 13.69 -8.16
C THR A 86 9.35 12.49 -9.09
N VAL A 87 8.24 11.91 -9.55
CA VAL A 87 8.26 10.78 -10.49
C VAL A 87 8.88 11.17 -11.83
N LEU A 88 8.65 12.39 -12.33
CA LEU A 88 9.32 12.90 -13.52
C LEU A 88 10.82 13.08 -13.29
N ALA A 89 11.23 13.62 -12.13
CA ALA A 89 12.64 13.78 -11.79
C ALA A 89 13.38 12.43 -11.67
N MET A 90 12.70 11.37 -11.21
CA MET A 90 13.24 10.01 -11.16
C MET A 90 13.60 9.44 -12.53
N LEU A 91 13.06 9.98 -13.63
CA LEU A 91 13.40 9.53 -14.97
C LEU A 91 14.84 9.92 -15.37
N VAL A 92 15.38 11.02 -14.82
CA VAL A 92 16.73 11.50 -15.12
C VAL A 92 17.80 10.44 -14.84
N PRO A 93 17.89 9.87 -13.62
CA PRO A 93 18.87 8.81 -13.37
C PRO A 93 18.58 7.51 -14.14
N VAL A 94 17.34 7.22 -14.51
CA VAL A 94 17.03 6.03 -15.33
C VAL A 94 17.63 6.18 -16.73
N ILE A 95 17.40 7.33 -17.36
CA ILE A 95 17.94 7.63 -18.70
C ILE A 95 19.47 7.74 -18.67
N SER A 96 20.06 8.27 -17.59
CA SER A 96 21.52 8.38 -17.50
C SER A 96 22.25 7.03 -17.48
N HIS A 97 21.54 5.95 -17.12
CA HIS A 97 22.04 4.58 -17.16
C HIS A 97 21.64 3.85 -18.47
N PHE A 98 21.18 4.56 -19.49
CA PHE A 98 20.91 3.95 -20.79
C PHE A 98 22.22 3.40 -21.39
N GLY A 99 22.27 2.09 -21.64
CA GLY A 99 23.45 1.41 -22.17
C GLY A 99 24.52 1.02 -21.14
N ALA A 100 24.30 1.27 -19.83
CA ALA A 100 25.22 0.86 -18.76
C ALA A 100 24.46 0.50 -17.47
N GLY A 101 24.98 -0.43 -16.67
CA GLY A 101 24.32 -0.86 -15.43
C GLY A 101 22.99 -1.60 -15.67
N ASP A 102 22.13 -1.66 -14.66
CA ASP A 102 20.82 -2.34 -14.75
C ASP A 102 19.69 -1.37 -15.14
N PHE A 103 19.75 -0.89 -16.38
CA PHE A 103 18.74 0.00 -16.96
C PHE A 103 17.32 -0.57 -16.85
N ARG A 104 17.17 -1.88 -17.05
CA ARG A 104 15.87 -2.56 -17.02
C ARG A 104 15.26 -2.51 -15.62
N ALA A 105 16.05 -2.79 -14.58
CA ALA A 105 15.58 -2.68 -13.21
C ALA A 105 15.18 -1.25 -12.84
N GLY A 106 15.97 -0.25 -13.28
CA GLY A 106 15.66 1.17 -13.10
C GLY A 106 14.35 1.57 -13.79
N LEU A 107 14.15 1.12 -15.02
CA LEU A 107 12.95 1.39 -15.80
C LEU A 107 11.69 0.75 -15.18
N ASN A 108 11.78 -0.51 -14.74
CA ASN A 108 10.68 -1.18 -14.05
C ASN A 108 10.32 -0.47 -12.75
N SER A 109 11.32 -0.05 -11.98
CA SER A 109 11.13 0.71 -10.74
C SER A 109 10.45 2.05 -11.01
N TRP A 110 10.84 2.76 -12.06
CA TRP A 110 10.22 4.02 -12.45
C TRP A 110 8.75 3.85 -12.85
N TRP A 111 8.45 2.83 -13.67
CA TRP A 111 7.06 2.53 -14.04
C TRP A 111 6.18 2.16 -12.84
N GLN A 112 6.74 1.50 -11.82
CA GLN A 112 6.04 1.25 -10.55
C GLN A 112 5.66 2.57 -9.86
N TRP A 113 6.55 3.55 -9.83
CA TRP A 113 6.28 4.88 -9.27
C TRP A 113 5.27 5.68 -10.10
N VAL A 114 5.30 5.57 -11.43
CA VAL A 114 4.25 6.13 -12.31
C VAL A 114 2.88 5.53 -11.95
N ALA A 115 2.80 4.21 -11.76
CA ALA A 115 1.56 3.54 -11.38
C ALA A 115 1.03 4.03 -10.02
N PHE A 116 1.91 4.23 -9.04
CA PHE A 116 1.53 4.80 -7.74
C PHE A 116 1.04 6.25 -7.85
N ALA A 117 1.68 7.08 -8.68
CA ALA A 117 1.23 8.46 -8.91
C ALA A 117 -0.15 8.50 -9.57
N VAL A 118 -0.39 7.63 -10.56
CA VAL A 118 -1.71 7.48 -11.20
C VAL A 118 -2.75 7.02 -10.18
N GLY A 119 -2.43 5.98 -9.38
CA GLY A 119 -3.32 5.49 -8.32
C GLY A 119 -3.67 6.56 -7.29
N PHE A 120 -2.68 7.34 -6.85
CA PHE A 120 -2.88 8.46 -5.92
C PHE A 120 -3.81 9.53 -6.50
N MET A 121 -3.57 9.96 -7.75
CA MET A 121 -4.47 10.89 -8.43
C MET A 121 -5.89 10.32 -8.53
N LEU A 122 -6.04 9.07 -8.95
CA LEU A 122 -7.35 8.41 -9.08
C LEU A 122 -8.11 8.40 -7.75
N CYS A 123 -7.43 8.16 -6.63
CA CYS A 123 -8.03 8.28 -5.30
C CYS A 123 -8.62 9.68 -5.06
N LEU A 124 -7.88 10.74 -5.39
CA LEU A 124 -8.36 12.12 -5.22
C LEU A 124 -9.52 12.47 -6.15
N GLN A 125 -9.53 11.92 -7.38
CA GLN A 125 -10.62 12.16 -8.33
C GLN A 125 -11.88 11.38 -7.98
N LEU A 126 -11.74 10.11 -7.60
CA LEU A 126 -12.85 9.16 -7.48
C LEU A 126 -13.41 9.05 -6.06
N PHE A 127 -12.65 9.35 -5.01
CA PHE A 127 -13.13 9.32 -3.62
C PHE A 127 -13.66 10.70 -3.20
N ASN A 128 -14.83 11.05 -3.73
CA ASN A 128 -15.45 12.37 -3.52
C ASN A 128 -16.51 12.41 -2.41
N SER A 129 -16.83 11.28 -1.79
CA SER A 129 -17.88 11.15 -0.77
C SER A 129 -17.31 10.69 0.58
N PRO A 130 -17.67 11.35 1.70
CA PRO A 130 -17.25 10.93 3.03
C PRO A 130 -17.62 9.48 3.36
N LEU A 131 -18.75 9.00 2.83
CA LEU A 131 -19.19 7.61 3.02
C LEU A 131 -18.22 6.63 2.35
N VAL A 132 -17.84 6.91 1.10
CA VAL A 132 -16.90 6.07 0.34
C VAL A 132 -15.53 6.09 0.99
N ILE A 133 -15.03 7.26 1.39
CA ILE A 133 -13.73 7.38 2.05
C ILE A 133 -13.70 6.54 3.33
N ARG A 134 -14.74 6.63 4.18
CA ARG A 134 -14.84 5.82 5.39
C ARG A 134 -14.89 4.32 5.09
N ALA A 135 -15.63 3.92 4.06
CA ALA A 135 -15.70 2.51 3.65
C ALA A 135 -14.34 1.99 3.16
N VAL A 136 -13.63 2.76 2.33
CA VAL A 136 -12.28 2.39 1.85
C VAL A 136 -11.31 2.29 3.02
N VAL A 137 -11.31 3.27 3.93
CA VAL A 137 -10.48 3.22 5.14
C VAL A 137 -10.80 1.99 5.98
N ALA A 138 -12.07 1.64 6.16
CA ALA A 138 -12.47 0.45 6.91
C ALA A 138 -11.96 -0.85 6.24
N VAL A 139 -12.08 -0.97 4.92
CA VAL A 139 -11.56 -2.13 4.15
C VAL A 139 -10.05 -2.22 4.29
N MET A 140 -9.33 -1.12 4.10
CA MET A 140 -7.87 -1.13 4.19
C MET A 140 -7.36 -1.39 5.61
N LEU A 141 -8.07 -0.92 6.64
CA LEU A 141 -7.79 -1.26 8.03
C LEU A 141 -8.00 -2.75 8.30
N ALA A 142 -9.08 -3.34 7.78
CA ALA A 142 -9.32 -4.78 7.91
C ALA A 142 -8.20 -5.59 7.24
N ILE A 143 -7.73 -5.16 6.07
CA ILE A 143 -6.57 -5.76 5.40
C ILE A 143 -5.30 -5.61 6.25
N ALA A 144 -5.02 -4.42 6.78
CA ALA A 144 -3.84 -4.16 7.60
C ALA A 144 -3.82 -5.00 8.88
N VAL A 145 -4.96 -5.14 9.56
CA VAL A 145 -5.10 -6.00 10.75
C VAL A 145 -4.93 -7.47 10.39
N SER A 146 -5.49 -7.91 9.25
CA SER A 146 -5.35 -9.29 8.77
C SER A 146 -3.89 -9.62 8.45
N ILE A 147 -3.21 -8.76 7.69
CA ILE A 147 -1.78 -8.88 7.37
C ILE A 147 -0.95 -8.84 8.65
N SER A 148 -1.28 -7.97 9.61
CA SER A 148 -0.58 -7.92 10.91
C SER A 148 -0.72 -9.22 11.69
N SER A 149 -1.92 -9.80 11.71
CA SER A 149 -2.19 -11.06 12.40
C SER A 149 -1.40 -12.22 11.79
N ILE A 150 -1.35 -12.28 10.44
CA ILE A 150 -0.54 -13.26 9.72
C ILE A 150 0.95 -13.02 10.00
N GLY A 151 1.42 -11.77 9.98
CA GLY A 151 2.82 -11.43 10.27
C GLY A 151 3.24 -11.84 11.68
N ILE A 152 2.38 -11.64 12.67
CA ILE A 152 2.63 -12.09 14.05
C ILE A 152 2.77 -13.61 14.12
N TYR A 153 1.84 -14.34 13.48
CA TYR A 153 1.90 -15.80 13.40
C TYR A 153 3.16 -16.29 12.68
N ASP A 154 3.49 -15.67 11.53
CA ASP A 154 4.68 -16.01 10.76
C ASP A 154 5.95 -15.84 11.61
N SER A 155 6.08 -14.72 12.31
CA SER A 155 7.26 -14.39 13.12
C SER A 155 7.39 -15.27 14.37
N LEU A 156 6.30 -15.50 15.10
CA LEU A 156 6.35 -16.17 16.40
C LEU A 156 6.21 -17.69 16.33
N VAL A 157 5.57 -18.21 15.30
CA VAL A 157 5.22 -19.64 15.22
C VAL A 157 5.87 -20.28 13.99
N ARG A 158 5.52 -19.80 12.79
CA ARG A 158 5.89 -20.49 11.54
C ARG A 158 7.39 -20.46 11.25
N ILE A 159 8.02 -19.28 11.32
CA ILE A 159 9.46 -19.14 11.03
C ILE A 159 10.30 -19.97 12.02
N PRO A 160 10.06 -19.93 13.35
CA PRO A 160 10.75 -20.81 14.30
C PRO A 160 10.58 -22.31 13.98
N GLN A 161 9.38 -22.74 13.59
CA GLN A 161 9.13 -24.14 13.20
C GLN A 161 9.92 -24.53 11.95
N VAL A 162 9.78 -23.76 10.86
CA VAL A 162 10.51 -24.00 9.59
C VAL A 162 12.03 -23.98 9.81
N ARG A 163 12.52 -23.07 10.65
CA ARG A 163 13.93 -23.02 11.03
C ARG A 163 14.37 -24.30 11.74
N ALA A 164 13.61 -24.76 12.72
CA ALA A 164 13.93 -26.00 13.45
C ALA A 164 13.94 -27.20 12.49
N GLU A 165 12.92 -27.33 11.65
CA GLU A 165 12.83 -28.41 10.65
C GLU A 165 13.99 -28.38 9.65
N TYR A 166 14.37 -27.21 9.15
CA TYR A 166 15.47 -27.08 8.19
C TYR A 166 16.84 -27.39 8.81
N PHE A 167 17.15 -26.80 9.97
CA PHE A 167 18.48 -26.96 10.57
C PHE A 167 18.67 -28.29 11.31
N GLN A 168 17.60 -28.87 11.87
CA GLN A 168 17.65 -30.17 12.56
C GLN A 168 17.38 -31.35 11.62
N GLY A 169 16.80 -31.09 10.43
CA GLY A 169 16.54 -32.11 9.42
C GLY A 169 17.82 -32.68 8.79
N ASN A 170 17.67 -33.85 8.19
CA ASN A 170 18.73 -34.49 7.40
C ASN A 170 18.94 -33.77 6.05
N ASP A 171 20.05 -34.06 5.37
CA ASP A 171 20.38 -33.36 4.12
C ASP A 171 19.33 -33.57 3.02
N GLN A 172 18.68 -34.73 2.99
CA GLN A 172 17.60 -35.01 2.04
C GLN A 172 16.37 -34.12 2.29
N GLN A 173 15.96 -33.95 3.56
CA GLN A 173 14.87 -33.06 3.96
C GLN A 173 15.15 -31.60 3.60
N ARG A 174 16.39 -31.13 3.83
CA ARG A 174 16.80 -29.77 3.44
C ARG A 174 16.67 -29.54 1.93
N VAL A 175 17.15 -30.50 1.13
CA VAL A 175 17.04 -30.42 -0.33
C VAL A 175 15.59 -30.44 -0.78
N THR A 176 14.73 -31.26 -0.14
CA THR A 176 13.30 -31.27 -0.42
C THR A 176 12.66 -29.91 -0.13
N MET A 177 12.91 -29.32 1.05
CA MET A 177 12.40 -28.00 1.41
C MET A 177 12.83 -26.89 0.44
N LEU A 178 14.10 -26.92 0.00
CA LEU A 178 14.59 -25.96 -1.00
C LEU A 178 13.84 -26.12 -2.34
N ARG A 179 13.61 -27.35 -2.79
CA ARG A 179 12.86 -27.62 -4.03
C ARG A 179 11.40 -27.23 -3.92
N GLU A 180 10.76 -27.48 -2.79
CA GLU A 180 9.38 -27.05 -2.51
C GLU A 180 9.26 -25.53 -2.48
N ALA A 181 10.30 -24.83 -2.02
CA ALA A 181 10.41 -23.37 -2.11
C ALA A 181 10.74 -22.86 -3.53
N GLY A 182 10.81 -23.74 -4.54
CA GLY A 182 11.11 -23.39 -5.93
C GLY A 182 12.59 -23.10 -6.20
N ILE A 183 13.50 -23.47 -5.29
CA ILE A 183 14.94 -23.24 -5.44
C ILE A 183 15.54 -24.42 -6.21
N SER A 184 15.97 -24.15 -7.44
CA SER A 184 16.58 -25.15 -8.31
C SER A 184 18.04 -25.47 -7.94
N ASP A 185 18.81 -24.47 -7.51
CA ASP A 185 20.21 -24.65 -7.09
C ASP A 185 20.32 -24.89 -5.57
N THR A 186 20.33 -26.16 -5.17
CA THR A 186 20.37 -26.57 -3.76
C THR A 186 21.79 -26.72 -3.18
N ARG A 187 22.83 -26.41 -3.97
CA ARG A 187 24.23 -26.57 -3.54
C ARG A 187 24.56 -25.65 -2.36
N ILE A 188 25.39 -26.14 -1.44
CA ILE A 188 25.88 -25.32 -0.32
C ILE A 188 26.64 -24.12 -0.89
N GLY A 189 26.29 -22.91 -0.44
CA GLY A 189 26.88 -21.67 -0.93
C GLY A 189 26.26 -21.12 -2.23
N SER A 190 25.22 -21.74 -2.79
CA SER A 190 24.48 -21.11 -3.89
C SER A 190 23.80 -19.82 -3.41
N PRO A 191 23.74 -18.76 -4.23
CA PRO A 191 23.08 -17.50 -3.84
C PRO A 191 21.62 -17.70 -3.42
N SER A 192 20.87 -18.53 -4.16
CA SER A 192 19.45 -18.80 -3.88
C SER A 192 19.25 -19.51 -2.54
N ARG A 193 20.10 -20.50 -2.23
CA ARG A 193 20.08 -21.17 -0.93
C ARG A 193 20.47 -20.21 0.20
N TYR A 194 21.50 -19.38 -0.01
CA TYR A 194 21.91 -18.37 0.96
C TYR A 194 20.77 -17.42 1.31
N HIS A 195 20.03 -16.90 0.32
CA HIS A 195 18.88 -16.03 0.56
C HIS A 195 17.74 -16.73 1.30
N PHE A 196 17.50 -18.01 1.01
CA PHE A 196 16.51 -18.81 1.75
C PHE A 196 16.92 -19.01 3.21
N GLU A 197 18.16 -19.43 3.45
CA GLU A 197 18.71 -19.65 4.79
C GLU A 197 18.73 -18.34 5.61
N SER A 198 19.10 -17.23 4.97
CA SER A 198 19.03 -15.90 5.56
C SER A 198 17.61 -15.52 5.99
N ARG A 199 16.59 -15.81 5.15
CA ARG A 199 15.18 -15.53 5.46
C ARG A 199 14.67 -16.34 6.65
N ILE A 200 14.97 -17.65 6.72
CA ILE A 200 14.51 -18.48 7.85
C ILE A 200 15.25 -18.15 9.16
N GLN A 201 16.48 -17.62 9.08
CA GLN A 201 17.25 -17.18 10.24
C GLN A 201 16.80 -15.81 10.77
N SER A 202 16.22 -14.95 9.93
CA SER A 202 15.59 -13.71 10.39
C SER A 202 14.26 -14.02 11.09
N PRO A 203 14.00 -13.48 12.30
CA PRO A 203 12.70 -13.63 12.97
C PRO A 203 11.64 -12.64 12.44
N GLU A 204 11.99 -11.77 11.49
CA GLU A 204 11.15 -10.66 11.08
C GLU A 204 10.02 -11.12 10.13
N PRO A 205 8.81 -10.54 10.23
CA PRO A 205 7.68 -10.93 9.40
C PRO A 205 7.78 -10.36 7.97
N HIS A 206 7.54 -11.20 6.98
CA HIS A 206 7.50 -10.84 5.56
C HIS A 206 6.07 -10.84 5.00
N VAL A 207 5.23 -11.81 5.39
CA VAL A 207 3.87 -12.01 4.84
C VAL A 207 3.92 -12.06 3.32
N THR A 208 3.23 -11.15 2.62
CA THR A 208 3.24 -11.05 1.15
C THR A 208 4.43 -10.24 0.64
N PHE A 209 5.08 -9.44 1.49
CA PHE A 209 6.16 -8.53 1.13
C PHE A 209 7.51 -9.26 1.08
N ALA A 210 8.34 -8.91 0.11
CA ALA A 210 9.71 -9.42 0.03
C ALA A 210 10.60 -8.83 1.14
N LEU A 211 10.35 -7.58 1.57
CA LEU A 211 11.11 -6.89 2.61
C LEU A 211 10.25 -6.47 3.82
N THR A 212 10.84 -6.59 5.01
CA THR A 212 10.23 -6.19 6.30
C THR A 212 9.98 -4.69 6.39
N ASN A 213 10.84 -3.89 5.75
CA ASN A 213 10.64 -2.45 5.61
C ASN A 213 9.41 -2.09 4.75
N SER A 214 9.10 -2.87 3.72
CA SER A 214 7.93 -2.64 2.88
C SER A 214 6.65 -2.94 3.64
N LEU A 215 6.63 -4.04 4.42
CA LEU A 215 5.53 -4.35 5.33
C LEU A 215 5.32 -3.21 6.34
N ALA A 216 6.40 -2.73 6.97
CA ALA A 216 6.32 -1.63 7.91
C ALA A 216 5.82 -0.32 7.26
N GLY A 217 6.27 -0.04 6.04
CA GLY A 217 5.81 1.08 5.23
C GLY A 217 4.32 1.00 4.89
N PHE A 218 3.79 -0.20 4.66
CA PHE A 218 2.36 -0.43 4.48
C PHE A 218 1.57 -0.24 5.78
N LEU A 219 2.05 -0.76 6.91
CA LEU A 219 1.33 -0.71 8.20
C LEU A 219 1.35 0.68 8.86
N ALA A 220 2.41 1.47 8.68
CA ALA A 220 2.60 2.75 9.35
C ALA A 220 1.46 3.79 9.12
N PRO A 221 0.96 4.01 7.88
CA PRO A 221 -0.19 4.88 7.64
C PRO A 221 -1.46 4.41 8.35
N TRP A 222 -1.74 3.10 8.35
CA TRP A 222 -2.93 2.53 8.98
C TRP A 222 -2.89 2.63 10.50
N PHE A 223 -1.72 2.40 11.09
CA PHE A 223 -1.50 2.64 12.51
C PHE A 223 -1.72 4.12 12.87
N THR A 224 -1.22 5.03 12.04
CA THR A 224 -1.41 6.48 12.24
C THR A 224 -2.90 6.87 12.20
N VAL A 225 -3.68 6.30 11.27
CA VAL A 225 -5.14 6.51 11.21
C VAL A 225 -5.84 5.98 12.47
N LEU A 226 -5.48 4.78 12.95
CA LEU A 226 -6.01 4.22 14.20
C LEU A 226 -5.68 5.12 15.40
N LEU A 227 -4.43 5.59 15.48
CA LEU A 227 -3.98 6.48 16.55
C LEU A 227 -4.77 7.79 16.56
N PHE A 228 -4.92 8.46 15.42
CA PHE A 228 -5.74 9.69 15.35
C PHE A 228 -7.21 9.43 15.63
N THR A 229 -7.74 8.26 15.28
CA THR A 229 -9.12 7.88 15.62
C THR A 229 -9.30 7.76 17.13
N LEU A 230 -8.35 7.12 17.82
CA LEU A 230 -8.33 7.01 19.29
C LEU A 230 -8.18 8.37 19.97
N LEU A 231 -7.30 9.24 19.46
CA LEU A 231 -7.05 10.57 20.04
C LEU A 231 -8.22 11.54 19.86
N ASN A 232 -9.03 11.37 18.82
CA ASN A 232 -10.16 12.26 18.51
C ASN A 232 -11.53 11.74 18.98
N GLN A 233 -11.57 10.61 19.70
CA GLN A 233 -12.81 10.03 20.17
C GLN A 233 -13.44 10.91 21.26
N LYS A 234 -14.44 11.72 20.88
CA LYS A 234 -15.26 12.47 21.83
C LYS A 234 -16.12 11.52 22.68
N GLN A 235 -16.46 11.95 23.89
CA GLN A 235 -17.30 11.23 24.85
C GLN A 235 -18.70 10.95 24.29
N SER A 236 -18.83 9.89 23.49
CA SER A 236 -20.11 9.30 23.09
C SER A 236 -20.52 8.25 24.14
N PRO A 237 -21.83 8.05 24.40
CA PRO A 237 -22.30 7.03 25.35
C PRO A 237 -21.87 5.59 24.99
N HIS A 238 -21.63 5.30 23.71
CA HIS A 238 -21.03 4.03 23.24
C HIS A 238 -19.50 4.06 23.16
N GLY A 239 -18.88 5.15 23.61
CA GLY A 239 -17.47 5.48 23.37
C GLY A 239 -16.48 4.50 23.99
N LYS A 240 -16.80 3.92 25.16
CA LYS A 240 -15.88 2.96 25.82
C LYS A 240 -15.71 1.67 25.03
N ALA A 241 -16.80 1.08 24.53
CA ALA A 241 -16.74 -0.16 23.77
C ALA A 241 -16.03 0.05 22.42
N GLU A 242 -16.35 1.12 21.71
CA GLU A 242 -15.68 1.48 20.46
C GLU A 242 -14.20 1.80 20.66
N PHE A 243 -13.84 2.50 21.75
CA PHE A 243 -12.45 2.79 22.11
C PHE A 243 -11.66 1.49 22.30
N LEU A 244 -12.21 0.53 23.07
CA LEU A 244 -11.56 -0.76 23.31
C LEU A 244 -11.37 -1.55 22.01
N LYS A 245 -12.33 -1.50 21.08
CA LYS A 245 -12.18 -2.13 19.75
C LYS A 245 -11.02 -1.53 18.97
N PHE A 246 -11.00 -0.20 18.80
CA PHE A 246 -9.93 0.46 18.05
C PHE A 246 -8.57 0.31 18.74
N LEU A 247 -8.54 0.28 20.08
CA LEU A 247 -7.33 0.02 20.84
C LEU A 247 -6.80 -1.39 20.56
N GLY A 248 -7.66 -2.41 20.58
CA GLY A 248 -7.29 -3.77 20.23
C GLY A 248 -6.70 -3.89 18.83
N LEU A 249 -7.35 -3.26 17.83
CA LEU A 249 -6.83 -3.23 16.45
C LEU A 249 -5.47 -2.50 16.36
N ALA A 250 -5.34 -1.37 17.06
CA ALA A 250 -4.09 -0.62 17.12
C ALA A 250 -2.97 -1.44 17.77
N CYS A 251 -3.25 -2.19 18.84
CA CYS A 251 -2.29 -3.07 19.49
C CYS A 251 -1.80 -4.18 18.56
N ILE A 252 -2.69 -4.82 17.79
CA ILE A 252 -2.30 -5.86 16.81
C ILE A 252 -1.36 -5.27 15.75
N VAL A 253 -1.73 -4.13 15.16
CA VAL A 253 -0.90 -3.47 14.13
C VAL A 253 0.43 -2.98 14.71
N ALA A 254 0.41 -2.39 15.91
CA ALA A 254 1.61 -1.93 16.61
C ALA A 254 2.56 -3.08 16.93
N PHE A 255 2.03 -4.21 17.39
CA PHE A 255 2.84 -5.37 17.73
C PHE A 255 3.53 -5.94 16.49
N CYS A 256 2.81 -6.07 15.37
CA CYS A 256 3.42 -6.46 14.10
C CYS A 256 4.47 -5.44 13.62
N LEU A 257 4.20 -4.14 13.75
CA LEU A 257 5.17 -3.07 13.42
C LEU A 257 6.46 -3.20 14.25
N ILE A 258 6.36 -3.49 15.55
CA ILE A 258 7.54 -3.69 16.42
C ILE A 258 8.35 -4.90 15.93
N LEU A 259 7.69 -5.99 15.53
CA LEU A 259 8.36 -7.17 14.98
C LEU A 259 9.11 -6.88 13.67
N THR A 260 8.69 -5.89 12.87
CA THR A 260 9.43 -5.47 11.66
C THR A 260 10.76 -4.79 11.95
N LYS A 261 10.97 -4.26 13.17
CA LYS A 261 12.16 -3.48 13.58
C LYS A 261 12.51 -2.30 12.65
N SER A 262 11.56 -1.80 11.86
CA SER A 262 11.82 -0.75 10.88
C SER A 262 11.92 0.64 11.54
N ARG A 263 13.15 1.17 11.63
CA ARG A 263 13.41 2.53 12.13
C ARG A 263 12.72 3.61 11.28
N ALA A 264 12.65 3.41 9.96
CA ALA A 264 12.01 4.34 9.05
C ALA A 264 10.50 4.47 9.31
N ALA A 265 9.82 3.34 9.58
CA ALA A 265 8.41 3.35 9.94
C ALA A 265 8.15 4.12 11.25
N CYS A 266 9.00 3.93 12.26
CA CYS A 266 8.92 4.71 13.50
C CYS A 266 9.07 6.22 13.25
N CYS A 267 10.04 6.63 12.43
CA CYS A 267 10.21 8.04 12.06
C CYS A 267 8.99 8.59 11.31
N ALA A 268 8.41 7.81 10.39
CA ALA A 268 7.23 8.21 9.62
C ALA A 268 6.00 8.40 10.52
N ILE A 269 5.76 7.49 11.47
CA ILE A 269 4.67 7.61 12.44
C ILE A 269 4.90 8.83 13.34
N GLY A 270 6.12 8.99 13.88
CA GLY A 270 6.48 10.13 14.73
C GLY A 270 6.29 11.48 14.03
N LEU A 271 6.75 11.60 12.78
CA LEU A 271 6.56 12.80 11.98
C LEU A 271 5.07 13.05 11.69
N SER A 272 4.30 12.00 11.38
CA SER A 272 2.87 12.12 11.12
C SER A 272 2.10 12.61 12.35
N VAL A 273 2.43 12.09 13.54
CA VAL A 273 1.85 12.55 14.81
C VAL A 273 2.25 13.99 15.12
N LEU A 274 3.50 14.38 14.86
CA LEU A 274 3.97 15.75 15.08
C LEU A 274 3.24 16.74 14.16
N VAL A 275 3.21 16.46 12.86
CA VAL A 275 2.52 17.30 11.86
C VAL A 275 1.02 17.32 12.13
N GLY A 276 0.40 16.15 12.32
CA GLY A 276 -1.03 16.05 12.62
C GLY A 276 -1.39 16.72 13.95
N GLY A 277 -0.53 16.64 14.98
CA GLY A 277 -0.72 17.32 16.25
C GLY A 277 -0.64 18.83 16.14
N VAL A 278 0.28 19.36 15.33
CA VAL A 278 0.38 20.80 15.00
C VAL A 278 -0.85 21.25 14.22
N LEU A 279 -1.26 20.51 13.19
CA LEU A 279 -2.43 20.82 12.37
C LEU A 279 -3.75 20.71 13.16
N LEU A 280 -3.91 19.70 14.01
CA LEU A 280 -5.08 19.53 14.88
C LEU A 280 -5.15 20.61 15.97
N LYS A 281 -4.01 21.05 16.51
CA LYS A 281 -3.95 22.24 17.39
C LYS A 281 -4.34 23.51 16.64
N GLY A 282 -3.82 23.71 15.43
CA GLY A 282 -4.16 24.84 14.56
C GLY A 282 -5.64 24.89 14.18
N TYR A 283 -6.27 23.73 13.96
CA TYR A 283 -7.72 23.64 13.68
C TYR A 283 -8.58 23.94 14.91
N ARG A 284 -8.10 23.59 16.12
CA ARG A 284 -8.79 23.92 17.38
C ARG A 284 -8.69 25.41 17.74
N SER A 285 -7.63 26.11 17.35
CA SER A 285 -7.45 27.54 17.62
C SER A 285 -8.20 28.47 16.66
N VAL A 286 -8.72 27.95 15.53
CA VAL A 286 -9.51 28.74 14.55
C VAL A 286 -11.02 28.64 14.81
N VAL A 287 -11.45 27.79 15.76
CA VAL A 287 -12.87 27.50 16.06
C VAL A 287 -13.24 27.86 17.52
N LEU A 288 -12.43 28.67 18.19
CA LEU A 288 -12.79 29.38 19.43
C LEU A 288 -12.73 30.88 19.14
#